data_AF-A0A538FSV2-F1
#
_entry.id   AF-A0A538FSV2-F1
#
_cell.length_a   1.000
_cell.length_b   1.000
_cell.length_c   1.000
_cell.angle_alpha   90.00
_cell.angle_beta   90.00
_cell.angle_gamma   90.00
#
_symmetry.space_group_name_H-M   'P 1'
#
loop_
_entity.id
_entity.type
_entity.pdbx_description
1 polymer ?
#
loop_
_entity_poly.entity_id
_entity_poly.type
_entity_poly.pdbx_seq_one_letter_code
_entity_poly.pdbx_strand_id
1 'polypeptide(L)'
;MRIEELQTPALLVDGAAFAHNLETMSSALPGPRLRPHVKAHKCTALAARQAAMGHPGFTCATIREMEGMAAAGLGQDLLLANEVLDTSRLGALARSGARVTVAVDSEATIEAAARGGVQEVVVDVNVGLPRCGCAPDDAGRLAELARGRGLEVRGVMGYEGHVVGLEDRAQRTELVGQCMELLVKAHASVGGELVSAGGTGTYDINTWASEIQAGSYALMDTAYGKLDLPFRQALEVLATVVSVSPGWAVADCGLKSLGMDHGNPTIEGASVWFCSDEHLTFSADPLPAVGDRVRVIPGHVDPTVAYHERLHVVDGHDVVEVWPVDLRGW
;
A
#
# COMPACT_ATOMS: atom_id res chain seq x y z
N MET A 1 15.97 -21.45 -11.01
CA MET A 1 16.04 -21.64 -9.55
C MET A 1 14.67 -22.09 -9.13
N ARG A 2 14.56 -23.13 -8.31
CA ARG A 2 13.26 -23.56 -7.80
C ARG A 2 13.02 -23.01 -6.40
N ILE A 3 11.76 -22.93 -5.97
CA ILE A 3 11.42 -22.44 -4.62
C ILE A 3 12.05 -23.30 -3.51
N GLU A 4 12.28 -24.59 -3.76
CA GLU A 4 12.92 -25.50 -2.80
C GLU A 4 14.40 -25.18 -2.56
N GLU A 5 15.04 -24.43 -3.47
CA GLU A 5 16.42 -23.97 -3.36
C GLU A 5 16.55 -22.65 -2.59
N LEU A 6 15.42 -21.98 -2.29
CA LEU A 6 15.42 -20.73 -1.53
C LEU A 6 15.73 -20.99 -0.05
N GLN A 7 16.51 -20.07 0.53
CA GLN A 7 16.66 -19.97 1.98
C GLN A 7 15.36 -19.43 2.57
N THR A 8 14.76 -20.17 3.50
CA THR A 8 13.56 -19.74 4.22
C THR A 8 13.89 -18.97 5.50
N PRO A 9 12.98 -18.10 5.96
CA PRO A 9 11.73 -17.71 5.31
C PRO A 9 11.97 -16.81 4.07
N ALA A 10 11.21 -17.03 3.00
CA ALA A 10 11.35 -16.29 1.73
C ALA A 10 10.00 -15.76 1.24
N LEU A 11 9.97 -14.51 0.78
CA LEU A 11 8.77 -13.87 0.25
C LEU A 11 8.58 -14.25 -1.23
N LEU A 12 7.43 -14.83 -1.54
CA LEU A 12 7.02 -15.26 -2.88
C LEU A 12 5.89 -14.38 -3.42
N VAL A 13 5.90 -14.18 -4.74
CA VAL A 13 4.81 -13.55 -5.49
C VAL A 13 4.34 -14.51 -6.58
N ASP A 14 3.11 -15.00 -6.50
CA ASP A 14 2.50 -15.78 -7.59
C ASP A 14 2.30 -14.88 -8.82
N GLY A 15 3.03 -15.16 -9.90
CA GLY A 15 3.06 -14.30 -11.08
C GLY A 15 1.73 -14.21 -11.80
N ALA A 16 0.95 -15.30 -11.83
CA ALA A 16 -0.34 -15.34 -12.50
C ALA A 16 -1.42 -14.59 -11.70
N ALA A 17 -1.44 -14.75 -10.37
CA ALA A 17 -2.30 -13.99 -9.48
C ALA A 17 -1.97 -12.49 -9.51
N PHE A 18 -0.69 -12.14 -9.45
CA PHE A 18 -0.22 -10.75 -9.57
C PHE A 18 -0.66 -10.11 -10.90
N ALA A 19 -0.44 -10.80 -12.03
CA ALA A 19 -0.85 -10.29 -13.34
C ALA A 19 -2.36 -10.08 -13.44
N HIS A 20 -3.16 -11.06 -12.96
CA HIS A 20 -4.63 -10.94 -12.87
C HIS A 20 -5.05 -9.72 -12.04
N ASN A 21 -4.39 -9.48 -10.91
CA ASN A 21 -4.71 -8.36 -10.03
C ASN A 21 -4.44 -7.00 -10.70
N LEU A 22 -3.31 -6.87 -11.40
CA LEU A 22 -2.99 -5.67 -12.15
C LEU A 22 -4.03 -5.42 -13.25
N GLU A 23 -4.32 -6.42 -14.08
CA GLU A 23 -5.30 -6.29 -15.17
C GLU A 23 -6.70 -5.93 -14.65
N THR A 24 -7.13 -6.58 -13.55
CA THR A 24 -8.44 -6.33 -12.92
C THR A 24 -8.55 -4.89 -12.44
N MET A 25 -7.53 -4.38 -11.73
CA MET A 25 -7.54 -3.00 -11.22
C MET A 25 -7.44 -1.98 -12.36
N SER A 26 -6.53 -2.19 -13.31
CA SER A 26 -6.34 -1.29 -14.46
C SER A 26 -7.60 -1.20 -15.33
N SER A 27 -8.35 -2.30 -15.46
CA SER A 27 -9.63 -2.32 -16.19
C SER A 27 -10.72 -1.55 -15.45
N ALA A 28 -10.77 -1.65 -14.11
CA ALA A 28 -11.74 -0.94 -13.31
C ALA A 28 -11.45 0.57 -13.21
N LEU A 29 -10.17 0.95 -13.10
CA LEU A 29 -9.71 2.32 -12.88
C LEU A 29 -8.57 2.67 -13.85
N PRO A 30 -8.85 2.90 -15.15
CA PRO A 30 -7.82 3.11 -16.15
C PRO A 30 -7.10 4.45 -16.00
N GLY A 31 -5.81 4.45 -16.37
CA GLY A 31 -5.02 5.67 -16.45
C GLY A 31 -4.90 6.40 -15.10
N PRO A 32 -5.15 7.72 -15.05
CA PRO A 32 -5.00 8.53 -13.83
C PRO A 32 -6.11 8.30 -12.80
N ARG A 33 -7.14 7.48 -13.09
CA ARG A 33 -8.16 7.10 -12.09
C ARG A 33 -7.57 6.27 -10.94
N LEU A 34 -6.40 5.65 -11.17
CA LEU A 34 -5.64 4.93 -10.16
C LEU A 34 -4.26 5.57 -10.03
N ARG A 35 -3.87 5.87 -8.79
CA ARG A 35 -2.52 6.30 -8.42
C ARG A 35 -1.94 5.26 -7.44
N PRO A 36 -1.36 4.15 -7.94
CA PRO A 36 -1.02 3.01 -7.09
C PRO A 36 -0.12 3.39 -5.91
N HIS A 37 -0.41 2.81 -4.76
CA HIS A 37 0.31 3.13 -3.54
C HIS A 37 1.47 2.18 -3.29
N VAL A 38 2.68 2.74 -3.40
CA VAL A 38 3.95 1.99 -3.41
C VAL A 38 4.32 1.43 -2.03
N LYS A 39 3.78 1.98 -0.95
CA LYS A 39 4.07 1.52 0.42
C LYS A 39 3.78 0.03 0.64
N ALA A 40 2.83 -0.52 -0.14
CA ALA A 40 2.41 -1.91 -0.04
C ALA A 40 3.53 -2.86 -0.45
N HIS A 41 4.32 -2.52 -1.48
CA HIS A 41 5.33 -3.43 -2.03
C HIS A 41 6.76 -2.90 -1.96
N LYS A 42 6.96 -1.58 -1.80
CA LYS A 42 8.27 -0.92 -1.68
C LYS A 42 9.30 -1.41 -2.73
N CYS A 43 8.82 -1.66 -3.94
CA CYS A 43 9.54 -2.35 -5.00
C CYS A 43 9.32 -1.60 -6.32
N THR A 44 10.38 -0.97 -6.83
CA THR A 44 10.32 -0.19 -8.08
C THR A 44 10.06 -1.06 -9.31
N ALA A 45 10.52 -2.32 -9.30
CA ALA A 45 10.25 -3.25 -10.39
C ALA A 45 8.74 -3.56 -10.51
N LEU A 46 8.04 -3.70 -9.38
CA LEU A 46 6.59 -3.86 -9.36
C LEU A 46 5.89 -2.57 -9.82
N ALA A 47 6.34 -1.41 -9.33
CA ALA A 47 5.83 -0.12 -9.80
C ALA A 47 6.00 0.07 -11.32
N ALA A 48 7.12 -0.37 -11.89
CA ALA A 48 7.34 -0.34 -13.34
C ALA A 48 6.30 -1.18 -14.12
N ARG A 49 5.83 -2.30 -13.55
CA ARG A 49 4.72 -3.09 -14.14
C ARG A 49 3.41 -2.31 -14.12
N GLN A 50 3.11 -1.61 -13.03
CA GLN A 50 1.92 -0.73 -12.94
C GLN A 50 2.02 0.44 -13.93
N ALA A 51 3.19 1.05 -14.09
CA ALA A 51 3.42 2.11 -15.07
C ALA A 51 3.22 1.62 -16.51
N ALA A 52 3.72 0.42 -16.84
CA ALA A 52 3.55 -0.20 -18.15
C ALA A 52 2.07 -0.51 -18.48
N MET A 53 1.22 -0.65 -17.46
CA MET A 53 -0.24 -0.79 -17.59
C MET A 53 -0.97 0.55 -17.78
N GLY A 54 -0.23 1.66 -17.86
CA GLY A 54 -0.79 2.99 -18.13
C GLY A 54 -1.07 3.83 -16.88
N HIS A 55 -0.50 3.49 -15.72
CA HIS A 55 -0.59 4.30 -14.50
C HIS A 55 0.68 5.13 -14.28
N PRO A 56 0.74 6.39 -14.76
CA PRO A 56 1.97 7.18 -14.75
C PRO A 56 2.31 7.78 -13.38
N GLY A 57 1.35 7.83 -12.46
CA GLY A 57 1.51 8.46 -11.15
C GLY A 57 1.48 7.46 -10.00
N PHE A 58 2.20 7.77 -8.92
CA PHE A 58 2.31 6.89 -7.75
C PHE A 58 2.10 7.64 -6.44
N THR A 59 1.53 6.93 -5.47
CA THR A 59 1.37 7.41 -4.10
C THR A 59 2.46 6.79 -3.22
N CYS A 60 3.19 7.64 -2.51
CA CYS A 60 4.20 7.25 -1.53
C CYS A 60 3.78 7.71 -0.13
N ALA A 61 4.21 7.01 0.91
CA ALA A 61 3.98 7.37 2.30
C ALA A 61 5.19 8.11 2.92
N THR A 62 6.35 8.05 2.26
CA THR A 62 7.62 8.53 2.78
C THR A 62 8.44 9.22 1.70
N ILE A 63 9.31 10.15 2.10
CA ILE A 63 10.24 10.79 1.15
C ILE A 63 11.20 9.76 0.54
N ARG A 64 11.59 8.71 1.27
CA ARG A 64 12.48 7.67 0.76
C ARG A 64 11.87 6.94 -0.44
N GLU A 65 10.59 6.62 -0.37
CA GLU A 65 9.87 6.04 -1.50
C GLU A 65 9.85 7.01 -2.68
N MET A 66 9.55 8.30 -2.44
CA MET A 66 9.54 9.32 -3.49
C MET A 66 10.91 9.45 -4.18
N GLU A 67 11.99 9.49 -3.39
CA GLU A 67 13.38 9.55 -3.89
C GLU A 67 13.71 8.33 -4.75
N GLY A 68 13.37 7.12 -4.29
CA GLY A 68 13.63 5.90 -5.03
C GLY A 68 12.78 5.78 -6.30
N MET A 69 11.51 6.19 -6.26
CA MET A 69 10.64 6.25 -7.44
C MET A 69 11.16 7.24 -8.48
N ALA A 70 11.58 8.43 -8.06
CA ALA A 70 12.22 9.41 -8.95
C ALA A 70 13.51 8.85 -9.58
N ALA A 71 14.38 8.22 -8.78
CA ALA A 71 15.62 7.61 -9.24
C ALA A 71 15.40 6.44 -10.22
N ALA A 72 14.29 5.70 -10.07
CA ALA A 72 13.88 4.64 -10.97
C ALA A 72 13.24 5.13 -12.29
N GLY A 73 13.15 6.45 -12.49
CA GLY A 73 12.51 7.04 -13.68
C GLY A 73 10.98 7.04 -13.63
N LEU A 74 10.39 6.78 -12.46
CA LEU A 74 8.94 6.73 -12.21
C LEU A 74 8.43 8.03 -11.55
N GLY A 75 9.11 9.15 -11.81
CA GLY A 75 8.84 10.46 -11.21
C GLY A 75 7.86 11.36 -11.98
N GLN A 76 7.01 10.81 -12.86
CA GLN A 76 6.15 11.62 -13.73
C GLN A 76 5.06 12.38 -12.95
N ASP A 77 4.49 11.76 -11.91
CA ASP A 77 3.55 12.39 -10.97
C ASP A 77 3.58 11.63 -9.64
N LEU A 78 4.29 12.15 -8.65
CA LEU A 78 4.42 11.53 -7.34
C LEU A 78 3.62 12.32 -6.29
N LEU A 79 2.75 11.61 -5.57
CA LEU A 79 2.04 12.14 -4.40
C LEU A 79 2.67 11.57 -3.13
N LEU A 80 3.15 12.45 -2.24
CA LEU A 80 3.45 12.09 -0.86
C LEU A 80 2.19 12.23 -0.02
N ALA A 81 1.49 11.12 0.20
CA ALA A 81 0.26 11.04 0.99
C ALA A 81 0.56 10.98 2.50
N ASN A 82 1.34 11.95 2.98
CA ASN A 82 1.75 12.12 4.37
C ASN A 82 2.38 13.51 4.58
N GLU A 83 2.32 14.01 5.81
CA GLU A 83 2.88 15.31 6.18
C GLU A 83 4.39 15.24 6.42
N VAL A 84 5.12 16.26 5.98
CA VAL A 84 6.58 16.35 6.14
C VAL A 84 7.02 17.75 6.56
N LEU A 85 7.91 17.79 7.55
CA LEU A 85 8.57 19.03 8.01
C LEU A 85 10.05 19.13 7.61
N ASP A 86 10.64 18.05 7.08
CA ASP A 86 12.03 18.03 6.64
C ASP A 86 12.22 18.77 5.31
N THR A 87 12.39 20.09 5.41
CA THR A 87 12.65 20.98 4.28
C THR A 87 13.89 20.61 3.46
N SER A 88 14.88 19.95 4.07
CA SER A 88 16.12 19.60 3.39
C SER A 88 15.89 18.48 2.38
N ARG A 89 15.16 17.44 2.79
CA ARG A 89 14.78 16.31 1.92
C ARG A 89 13.70 16.70 0.92
N LEU A 90 12.72 17.52 1.31
CA LEU A 90 11.77 18.11 0.37
C LEU A 90 12.48 18.89 -0.73
N GLY A 91 13.50 19.67 -0.38
CA GLY A 91 14.30 20.40 -1.38
C GLY A 91 15.14 19.53 -2.27
N ALA A 92 15.73 18.44 -1.75
CA ALA A 92 16.42 17.47 -2.59
C ALA A 92 15.45 16.83 -3.60
N LEU A 93 14.26 16.44 -3.14
CA LEU A 93 13.22 15.84 -3.97
C LEU A 93 12.68 16.83 -5.03
N ALA A 94 12.40 18.08 -4.66
CA ALA A 94 11.95 19.12 -5.60
C ALA A 94 12.96 19.41 -6.72
N ARG A 95 14.26 19.22 -6.45
CA ARG A 95 15.34 19.37 -7.45
C ARG A 95 15.65 18.10 -8.23
N SER A 96 14.98 16.98 -7.95
CA SER A 96 15.23 15.69 -8.61
C SER A 96 14.78 15.64 -10.08
N GLY A 97 13.93 16.57 -10.50
CA GLY A 97 13.28 16.56 -11.81
C GLY A 97 11.97 15.76 -11.85
N ALA A 98 11.60 15.09 -10.75
CA ALA A 98 10.27 14.50 -10.60
C ALA A 98 9.20 15.58 -10.35
N ARG A 99 7.97 15.33 -10.78
CA ARG A 99 6.80 16.11 -10.38
C ARG A 99 6.33 15.63 -9.01
N VAL A 100 6.29 16.53 -8.04
CA VAL A 100 6.11 16.21 -6.62
C VAL A 100 4.97 17.02 -6.05
N THR A 101 3.95 16.32 -5.57
CA THR A 101 2.85 16.87 -4.78
C THR A 101 2.96 16.37 -3.34
N VAL A 102 2.82 17.26 -2.36
CA VAL A 102 2.91 16.92 -0.93
C VAL A 102 1.60 17.23 -0.21
N ALA A 103 1.16 16.32 0.67
CA ALA A 103 0.03 16.56 1.55
C ALA A 103 0.35 17.61 2.62
N VAL A 104 -0.57 18.56 2.82
CA VAL A 104 -0.50 19.58 3.86
C VAL A 104 -1.83 19.72 4.59
N ASP A 105 -1.76 19.90 5.90
CA ASP A 105 -2.92 19.94 6.80
C ASP A 105 -2.86 21.12 7.79
N SER A 106 -1.81 21.94 7.73
CA SER A 106 -1.51 22.96 8.73
C SER A 106 -0.57 24.03 8.16
N GLU A 107 -0.51 25.19 8.82
CA GLU A 107 0.44 26.24 8.45
C GLU A 107 1.90 25.73 8.50
N ALA A 108 2.24 24.89 9.46
CA ALA A 108 3.60 24.34 9.58
C ALA A 108 3.99 23.47 8.38
N THR A 109 3.09 22.61 7.89
CA THR A 109 3.35 21.75 6.74
C THR A 109 3.36 22.53 5.43
N ILE A 110 2.53 23.56 5.30
CA ILE A 110 2.58 24.54 4.20
C ILE A 110 3.91 25.29 4.15
N GLU A 111 4.36 25.83 5.29
CA GLU A 111 5.64 26.54 5.39
C GLU A 111 6.82 25.61 5.07
N ALA A 112 6.76 24.35 5.51
CA ALA A 112 7.79 23.37 5.19
C ALA A 112 7.84 23.05 3.69
N ALA A 113 6.69 22.85 3.04
CA ALA A 113 6.61 22.65 1.59
C ALA A 113 7.20 23.85 0.81
N ALA A 114 6.79 25.07 1.18
CA ALA A 114 7.28 26.30 0.55
C ALA A 114 8.79 26.49 0.74
N ARG A 115 9.31 26.30 1.97
CA ARG A 115 10.76 26.40 2.26
C ARG A 115 11.56 25.30 1.59
N GLY A 116 10.98 24.11 1.47
CA GLY A 116 11.55 23.01 0.71
C GLY A 116 11.57 23.27 -0.79
N GLY A 117 10.85 24.27 -1.30
CA GLY A 117 10.77 24.55 -2.73
C GLY A 117 9.91 23.55 -3.51
N VAL A 118 9.02 22.83 -2.83
CA VAL A 118 7.96 22.05 -3.48
C VAL A 118 7.01 23.03 -4.19
N GLN A 119 6.53 22.67 -5.38
CA GLN A 119 5.61 23.52 -6.15
C GLN A 119 4.16 23.19 -5.88
N GLU A 120 3.83 21.90 -5.78
CA GLU A 120 2.46 21.42 -5.73
C GLU A 120 2.12 20.83 -4.36
N VAL A 121 0.93 21.13 -3.86
CA VAL A 121 0.39 20.55 -2.62
C VAL A 121 -1.04 20.07 -2.81
N VAL A 122 -1.44 19.12 -1.97
CA VAL A 122 -2.83 18.71 -1.79
C VAL A 122 -3.22 18.93 -0.33
N VAL A 123 -4.42 19.44 -0.08
CA VAL A 123 -4.89 19.63 1.31
C VAL A 123 -5.38 18.29 1.85
N ASP A 124 -4.75 17.74 2.90
CA ASP A 124 -5.23 16.53 3.58
C ASP A 124 -6.37 16.88 4.53
N VAL A 125 -7.47 16.16 4.40
CA VAL A 125 -8.74 16.42 5.10
C VAL A 125 -9.10 15.19 5.91
N ASN A 126 -9.36 15.41 7.19
CA ASN A 126 -9.88 14.35 8.05
C ASN A 126 -11.34 14.05 7.71
N VAL A 127 -11.56 12.88 7.09
CA VAL A 127 -12.88 12.36 6.69
C VAL A 127 -13.47 11.38 7.72
N GLY A 128 -12.92 11.32 8.94
CA GLY A 128 -13.41 10.48 10.04
C GLY A 128 -12.37 9.53 10.64
N LEU A 129 -11.21 9.38 10.01
CA LEU A 129 -10.09 8.60 10.58
C LEU A 129 -9.27 9.51 11.52
N PRO A 130 -9.19 9.22 12.84
CA PRO A 130 -8.39 10.03 13.78
C PRO A 130 -6.88 9.78 13.59
N ARG A 131 -6.33 10.28 12.48
CA ARG A 131 -4.92 10.17 12.09
C ARG A 131 -4.31 11.54 11.75
N CYS A 132 -4.35 11.95 10.48
CA CYS A 132 -3.90 13.25 9.98
C CYS A 132 -5.06 13.95 9.27
N GLY A 133 -4.80 15.17 8.78
CA GLY A 133 -5.74 15.95 8.00
C GLY A 133 -6.47 17.02 8.81
N CYS A 134 -6.71 18.16 8.16
CA CYS A 134 -7.41 19.27 8.78
C CYS A 134 -8.91 18.99 8.89
N ALA A 135 -9.61 19.81 9.68
CA ALA A 135 -11.07 19.80 9.66
C ALA A 135 -11.58 20.19 8.26
N PRO A 136 -12.65 19.58 7.72
CA PRO A 136 -13.18 19.91 6.39
C PRO A 136 -13.48 21.40 6.19
N ASP A 137 -13.97 22.08 7.23
CA ASP A 137 -14.30 23.51 7.18
C ASP A 137 -13.07 24.43 7.22
N ASP A 138 -11.89 23.91 7.61
CA ASP A 138 -10.63 24.68 7.63
C ASP A 138 -9.83 24.54 6.31
N ALA A 139 -10.19 23.56 5.47
CA ALA A 139 -9.45 23.23 4.25
C ALA A 139 -9.31 24.43 3.29
N GLY A 140 -10.37 25.22 3.12
CA GLY A 140 -10.34 26.42 2.27
C GLY A 140 -9.33 27.47 2.75
N ARG A 141 -9.26 27.73 4.06
CA ARG A 141 -8.30 28.67 4.66
C ARG A 141 -6.86 28.22 4.44
N LEU A 142 -6.59 26.91 4.61
CA LEU A 142 -5.27 26.33 4.37
C LEU A 142 -4.87 26.39 2.90
N ALA A 143 -5.81 26.15 1.98
CA ALA A 143 -5.57 26.29 0.55
C ALA A 143 -5.22 27.75 0.16
N GLU A 144 -5.93 28.74 0.70
CA GLU A 144 -5.61 30.16 0.48
C GLU A 144 -4.23 30.52 1.04
N LEU A 145 -3.88 30.02 2.23
CA LEU A 145 -2.57 30.20 2.83
C LEU A 145 -1.46 29.60 1.94
N ALA A 146 -1.63 28.37 1.48
CA ALA A 146 -0.68 27.71 0.58
C ALA A 146 -0.46 28.50 -0.71
N ARG A 147 -1.54 28.97 -1.35
CA ARG A 147 -1.46 29.84 -2.54
C ARG A 147 -0.75 31.17 -2.24
N GLY A 148 -1.01 31.76 -1.09
CA GLY A 148 -0.31 32.96 -0.60
C GLY A 148 1.19 32.75 -0.37
N ARG A 149 1.65 31.50 -0.24
CA ARG A 149 3.06 31.10 -0.20
C ARG A 149 3.64 30.72 -1.57
N GLY A 150 2.88 30.89 -2.65
CA GLY A 150 3.31 30.58 -4.01
C GLY A 150 3.22 29.09 -4.37
N LEU A 151 2.51 28.29 -3.58
CA LEU A 151 2.26 26.88 -3.88
C LEU A 151 1.04 26.72 -4.80
N GLU A 152 1.09 25.75 -5.70
CA GLU A 152 -0.04 25.27 -6.47
C GLU A 152 -0.85 24.26 -5.65
N VAL A 153 -2.10 24.59 -5.35
CA VAL A 153 -3.01 23.69 -4.63
C VAL A 153 -3.80 22.88 -5.65
N ARG A 154 -3.46 21.59 -5.77
CA ARG A 154 -4.04 20.64 -6.73
C ARG A 154 -5.41 20.09 -6.32
N GLY A 155 -5.80 20.27 -5.05
CA GLY A 155 -7.11 19.85 -4.56
C GLY A 155 -7.06 19.31 -3.15
N VAL A 156 -7.85 18.26 -2.89
CA VAL A 156 -7.96 17.62 -1.58
C VAL A 156 -7.60 16.14 -1.62
N MET A 157 -7.08 15.66 -0.50
CA MET A 157 -6.91 14.26 -0.19
C MET A 157 -7.68 13.93 1.08
N GLY A 158 -8.24 12.74 1.18
CA GLY A 158 -8.83 12.25 2.41
C GLY A 158 -8.94 10.74 2.39
N TYR A 159 -8.40 10.07 3.41
CA TYR A 159 -8.31 8.61 3.44
C TYR A 159 -9.29 7.98 4.44
N GLU A 160 -10.26 7.22 3.92
CA GLU A 160 -11.26 6.48 4.69
C GLU A 160 -10.75 5.14 5.26
N GLY A 161 -9.51 5.10 5.74
CA GLY A 161 -8.82 3.87 6.18
C GLY A 161 -9.52 3.03 7.24
N HIS A 162 -10.38 3.63 8.06
CA HIS A 162 -11.17 2.91 9.06
C HIS A 162 -12.35 2.13 8.46
N VAL A 163 -12.70 2.40 7.20
CA VAL A 163 -13.83 1.81 6.47
C VAL A 163 -13.36 0.70 5.53
N VAL A 164 -12.11 0.78 5.03
CA VAL A 164 -11.62 -0.09 3.94
C VAL A 164 -11.72 -1.59 4.22
N GLY A 165 -11.60 -2.00 5.48
CA GLY A 165 -11.60 -3.40 5.91
C GLY A 165 -12.94 -3.92 6.43
N LEU A 166 -14.02 -3.11 6.41
CA LEU A 166 -15.33 -3.55 6.90
C LEU A 166 -15.89 -4.66 6.01
N GLU A 167 -16.21 -5.83 6.55
CA GLU A 167 -16.65 -6.99 5.78
C GLU A 167 -18.01 -6.77 5.11
N ASP A 168 -18.98 -6.16 5.82
CA ASP A 168 -20.29 -5.82 5.27
C ASP A 168 -20.16 -4.73 4.21
N ARG A 169 -20.36 -5.12 2.94
CA ARG A 169 -20.21 -4.22 1.79
C ARG A 169 -21.22 -3.07 1.79
N ALA A 170 -22.43 -3.28 2.29
CA ALA A 170 -23.45 -2.23 2.32
C ALA A 170 -23.09 -1.16 3.36
N GLN A 171 -22.70 -1.58 4.57
CA GLN A 171 -22.15 -0.70 5.60
C GLN A 171 -20.89 0.01 5.10
N ARG A 172 -19.98 -0.70 4.44
CA ARG A 172 -18.77 -0.12 3.86
C ARG A 172 -19.10 0.97 2.83
N THR A 173 -20.08 0.73 1.95
CA THR A 173 -20.53 1.70 0.94
C THR A 173 -21.15 2.94 1.56
N GLU A 174 -22.02 2.77 2.55
CA GLU A 174 -22.67 3.87 3.28
C GLU A 174 -21.62 4.77 3.97
N LEU A 175 -20.66 4.17 4.69
CA LEU A 175 -19.62 4.92 5.39
C LEU A 175 -18.62 5.59 4.43
N VAL A 176 -18.32 4.96 3.29
CA VAL A 176 -17.56 5.63 2.20
C VAL A 176 -18.30 6.88 1.75
N GLY A 177 -19.63 6.81 1.54
CA GLY A 177 -20.45 7.96 1.19
C GLY A 177 -20.31 9.10 2.21
N GLN A 178 -20.46 8.80 3.49
CA GLN A 178 -20.32 9.79 4.58
C GLN A 178 -18.92 10.43 4.62
N CYS A 179 -17.86 9.63 4.43
CA CYS A 179 -16.48 10.15 4.35
C CYS A 179 -16.30 11.08 3.14
N MET A 180 -16.81 10.67 1.97
CA MET A 180 -16.63 11.41 0.72
C MET A 180 -17.48 12.68 0.67
N GLU A 181 -18.64 12.72 1.33
CA GLU A 181 -19.40 13.97 1.50
C GLU A 181 -18.57 15.06 2.20
N LEU A 182 -17.82 14.70 3.24
CA LEU A 182 -16.90 15.63 3.92
C LEU A 182 -15.79 16.10 2.98
N LEU A 183 -15.19 15.18 2.23
CA LEU A 183 -14.09 15.50 1.31
C LEU A 183 -14.55 16.39 0.15
N VAL A 184 -15.70 16.11 -0.44
CA VAL A 184 -16.28 16.92 -1.53
C VAL A 184 -16.69 18.30 -1.03
N LYS A 185 -17.23 18.42 0.20
CA LYS A 185 -17.50 19.72 0.82
C LYS A 185 -16.22 20.54 0.97
N ALA A 186 -15.13 19.92 1.45
CA ALA A 186 -13.83 20.57 1.55
C ALA A 186 -13.30 20.97 0.16
N HIS A 187 -13.38 20.07 -0.83
CA HIS A 187 -12.97 20.32 -2.21
C HIS A 187 -13.68 21.53 -2.82
N ALA A 188 -14.98 21.71 -2.56
CA ALA A 188 -15.73 22.87 -3.05
C ALA A 188 -15.16 24.22 -2.56
N SER A 189 -14.54 24.23 -1.38
CA SER A 189 -13.86 25.42 -0.82
C SER A 189 -12.40 25.54 -1.29
N VAL A 190 -11.74 24.42 -1.55
CA VAL A 190 -10.33 24.36 -1.94
C VAL A 190 -10.13 24.62 -3.44
N GLY A 191 -10.99 24.07 -4.30
CA GLY A 191 -10.81 24.00 -5.76
C GLY A 191 -9.73 23.01 -6.19
N GLY A 192 -9.27 23.08 -7.43
CA GLY A 192 -8.25 22.16 -7.99
C GLY A 192 -8.84 20.91 -8.64
N GLU A 193 -8.00 20.14 -9.31
CA GLU A 193 -8.39 18.97 -10.10
C GLU A 193 -8.51 17.67 -9.29
N LEU A 194 -7.89 17.60 -8.11
CA LEU A 194 -7.81 16.38 -7.32
C LEU A 194 -8.88 16.33 -6.21
N VAL A 195 -9.61 15.22 -6.22
CA VAL A 195 -10.21 14.58 -5.05
C VAL A 195 -9.58 13.20 -4.96
N SER A 196 -8.56 13.05 -4.13
CA SER A 196 -7.74 11.84 -4.03
C SER A 196 -8.07 11.07 -2.74
N ALA A 197 -8.48 9.81 -2.85
CA ALA A 197 -8.95 9.02 -1.71
C ALA A 197 -8.82 7.51 -1.99
N GLY A 198 -9.46 6.68 -1.18
CA GLY A 198 -9.68 5.28 -1.53
C GLY A 198 -8.50 4.36 -1.27
N GLY A 199 -8.85 3.10 -1.00
CA GLY A 199 -7.91 2.00 -0.88
C GLY A 199 -8.44 0.75 -1.56
N THR A 200 -7.70 -0.35 -1.42
CA THR A 200 -8.06 -1.63 -2.07
C THR A 200 -9.47 -2.11 -1.74
N GLY A 201 -9.96 -1.92 -0.52
CA GLY A 201 -11.30 -2.36 -0.13
C GLY A 201 -12.45 -1.43 -0.55
N THR A 202 -12.13 -0.22 -1.01
CA THR A 202 -13.12 0.80 -1.41
C THR A 202 -13.01 1.21 -2.88
N TYR A 203 -12.08 0.64 -3.63
CA TYR A 203 -11.72 1.10 -4.98
C TYR A 203 -12.90 1.17 -5.97
N ASP A 204 -13.85 0.26 -5.85
CA ASP A 204 -15.01 0.12 -6.74
C ASP A 204 -16.26 0.83 -6.24
N ILE A 205 -16.38 1.01 -4.92
CA ILE A 205 -17.52 1.69 -4.28
C ILE A 205 -17.27 3.19 -4.07
N ASN A 206 -16.02 3.65 -4.05
CA ASN A 206 -15.68 5.06 -4.00
C ASN A 206 -15.76 5.68 -5.41
N THR A 207 -16.98 6.09 -5.78
CA THR A 207 -17.26 6.74 -7.07
C THR A 207 -17.13 8.27 -7.04
N TRP A 208 -16.85 8.83 -5.87
CA TRP A 208 -16.75 10.28 -5.61
C TRP A 208 -15.36 10.82 -5.92
N ALA A 209 -14.33 10.03 -5.64
CA ALA A 209 -12.94 10.42 -5.87
C ALA A 209 -12.60 10.51 -7.36
N SER A 210 -11.79 11.51 -7.70
CA SER A 210 -11.21 11.66 -9.04
C SER A 210 -10.11 10.62 -9.31
N GLU A 211 -9.39 10.20 -8.28
CA GLU A 211 -8.35 9.18 -8.32
C GLU A 211 -8.34 8.33 -7.03
N ILE A 212 -7.97 7.06 -7.15
CA ILE A 212 -7.91 6.09 -6.05
C ILE A 212 -6.45 5.72 -5.71
N GLN A 213 -6.11 5.69 -4.42
CA GLN A 213 -4.77 5.39 -3.90
C GLN A 213 -4.58 3.93 -3.44
N ALA A 214 -5.18 2.96 -4.15
CA ALA A 214 -5.08 1.55 -3.77
C ALA A 214 -3.65 0.99 -3.99
N GLY A 215 -3.19 0.12 -3.07
CA GLY A 215 -1.84 -0.49 -3.14
C GLY A 215 -1.88 -2.00 -2.96
N SER A 216 -2.43 -2.48 -1.85
CA SER A 216 -2.44 -3.91 -1.47
C SER A 216 -3.16 -4.82 -2.47
N TYR A 217 -3.95 -4.26 -3.41
CA TYR A 217 -4.68 -5.02 -4.43
C TYR A 217 -3.76 -5.88 -5.30
N ALA A 218 -2.51 -5.45 -5.50
CA ALA A 218 -1.56 -6.16 -6.33
C ALA A 218 -1.16 -7.50 -5.72
N LEU A 219 -1.16 -7.61 -4.39
CA LEU A 219 -0.55 -8.70 -3.63
C LEU A 219 -1.55 -9.48 -2.77
N MET A 220 -2.54 -8.78 -2.21
CA MET A 220 -3.56 -9.29 -1.28
C MET A 220 -3.00 -9.93 -0.01
N ASP A 221 -3.84 -10.02 1.03
CA ASP A 221 -3.55 -10.66 2.31
C ASP A 221 -4.81 -11.29 2.90
N THR A 222 -4.71 -11.98 4.04
CA THR A 222 -5.87 -12.62 4.66
C THR A 222 -6.90 -11.61 5.19
N ALA A 223 -6.51 -10.37 5.48
CA ALA A 223 -7.44 -9.33 5.90
C ALA A 223 -8.35 -8.90 4.73
N TYR A 224 -7.76 -8.58 3.58
CA TYR A 224 -8.51 -8.28 2.36
C TYR A 224 -9.22 -9.51 1.77
N GLY A 225 -8.71 -10.73 2.01
CA GLY A 225 -9.35 -11.98 1.58
C GLY A 225 -10.71 -12.27 2.23
N LYS A 226 -11.08 -11.54 3.29
CA LYS A 226 -12.42 -11.60 3.90
C LYS A 226 -13.44 -10.76 3.13
N LEU A 227 -12.98 -9.89 2.24
CA LEU A 227 -13.82 -9.02 1.43
C LEU A 227 -14.12 -9.71 0.10
N ASP A 228 -15.34 -9.52 -0.40
CA ASP A 228 -15.75 -9.96 -1.74
C ASP A 228 -15.15 -9.02 -2.81
N LEU A 229 -13.85 -9.20 -3.07
CA LEU A 229 -13.06 -8.46 -4.06
C LEU A 229 -12.57 -9.41 -5.16
N PRO A 230 -12.43 -8.94 -6.42
CA PRO A 230 -12.06 -9.79 -7.55
C PRO A 230 -10.55 -10.08 -7.65
N PHE A 231 -9.77 -9.79 -6.61
CA PHE A 231 -8.32 -9.98 -6.56
C PHE A 231 -7.95 -11.33 -5.95
N ARG A 232 -6.82 -11.88 -6.38
CA ARG A 232 -6.28 -13.18 -5.94
C ARG A 232 -5.15 -12.98 -4.94
N GLN A 233 -5.00 -13.93 -4.02
CA GLN A 233 -3.84 -14.01 -3.13
C GLN A 233 -2.59 -14.25 -3.99
N ALA A 234 -1.70 -13.26 -4.02
CA ALA A 234 -0.46 -13.34 -4.78
C ALA A 234 0.77 -13.35 -3.88
N LEU A 235 0.67 -12.90 -2.62
CA LEU A 235 1.80 -12.84 -1.70
C LEU A 235 1.78 -13.98 -0.68
N GLU A 236 2.91 -14.68 -0.55
CA GLU A 236 3.09 -15.71 0.46
C GLU A 236 4.51 -15.69 1.03
N VAL A 237 4.67 -16.19 2.24
CA VAL A 237 5.97 -16.51 2.83
C VAL A 237 6.18 -18.02 2.74
N LEU A 238 7.20 -18.44 1.99
CA LEU A 238 7.71 -19.80 2.01
C LEU A 238 8.43 -20.03 3.33
N ALA A 239 8.11 -21.13 4.01
CA ALA A 239 8.75 -21.55 5.24
C ALA A 239 9.05 -23.06 5.22
N THR A 240 9.98 -23.48 6.07
CA THR A 240 10.34 -24.88 6.30
C THR A 240 9.76 -25.36 7.62
N VAL A 241 9.15 -26.54 7.60
CA VAL A 241 8.77 -27.24 8.84
C VAL A 241 10.04 -27.69 9.56
N VAL A 242 10.30 -27.11 10.73
CA VAL A 242 11.50 -27.38 11.55
C VAL A 242 11.25 -28.33 12.73
N SER A 243 9.98 -28.54 13.09
CA SER A 243 9.59 -29.46 14.17
C SER A 243 8.19 -30.01 13.95
N VAL A 244 7.97 -31.28 14.32
CA VAL A 244 6.66 -31.95 14.28
C VAL A 244 6.44 -32.71 15.58
N SER A 245 5.25 -32.56 16.14
CA SER A 245 4.77 -33.23 17.35
C SER A 245 3.42 -33.91 17.08
N PRO A 246 2.96 -34.83 17.94
CA PRO A 246 1.59 -35.36 17.83
C PRO A 246 0.55 -34.24 17.86
N GLY A 247 -0.04 -33.92 16.71
CA GLY A 247 -1.12 -32.93 16.55
C GLY A 247 -0.70 -31.56 15.98
N TRP A 248 0.60 -31.24 15.89
CA TRP A 248 1.03 -29.95 15.32
C TRP A 248 2.43 -30.00 14.69
N ALA A 249 2.69 -29.01 13.85
CA ALA A 249 3.97 -28.71 13.22
C ALA A 249 4.38 -27.26 13.51
N VAL A 250 5.67 -26.98 13.36
CA VAL A 250 6.27 -25.65 13.54
C VAL A 250 7.08 -25.31 12.30
N ALA A 251 6.80 -24.16 11.68
CA ALA A 251 7.55 -23.63 10.55
C ALA A 251 8.50 -22.48 10.96
N ASP A 252 9.60 -22.29 10.22
CA ASP A 252 10.65 -21.27 10.43
C ASP A 252 10.27 -19.84 9.98
N CYS A 253 8.99 -19.49 10.04
CA CYS A 253 8.51 -18.13 9.83
C CYS A 253 7.76 -17.64 11.08
N GLY A 254 7.95 -16.38 11.48
CA GLY A 254 7.31 -15.81 12.66
C GLY A 254 7.01 -14.33 12.50
N LEU A 255 6.86 -13.62 13.62
CA LEU A 255 6.57 -12.18 13.67
C LEU A 255 7.62 -11.33 12.94
N LYS A 256 8.86 -11.82 12.80
CA LYS A 256 9.93 -11.12 12.06
C LYS A 256 9.91 -11.37 10.55
N SER A 257 8.95 -12.14 10.06
CA SER A 257 8.75 -12.39 8.64
C SER A 257 7.33 -12.09 8.18
N LEU A 258 6.42 -11.76 9.11
CA LEU A 258 4.99 -11.60 8.90
C LEU A 258 4.47 -10.35 9.64
N GLY A 259 3.78 -9.48 8.90
CA GLY A 259 2.94 -8.43 9.47
C GLY A 259 1.58 -8.97 9.88
N MET A 260 1.16 -8.66 11.12
CA MET A 260 -0.03 -9.26 11.76
C MET A 260 -0.98 -8.25 12.41
N ASP A 261 -0.77 -6.96 12.21
CA ASP A 261 -1.58 -5.87 12.76
C ASP A 261 -3.02 -5.83 12.22
N HIS A 262 -3.28 -6.41 11.04
CA HIS A 262 -4.64 -6.53 10.46
C HIS A 262 -5.26 -7.94 10.56
N GLY A 263 -4.55 -8.90 11.16
CA GLY A 263 -5.07 -10.26 11.32
C GLY A 263 -3.99 -11.33 11.34
N ASN A 264 -4.45 -12.58 11.42
CA ASN A 264 -3.57 -13.74 11.46
C ASN A 264 -3.21 -14.23 10.05
N PRO A 265 -2.00 -14.78 9.87
CA PRO A 265 -1.65 -15.49 8.66
C PRO A 265 -2.45 -16.81 8.54
N THR A 266 -2.52 -17.36 7.34
CA THR A 266 -3.14 -18.67 7.08
C THR A 266 -2.20 -19.58 6.28
N ILE A 267 -2.45 -20.88 6.39
CA ILE A 267 -1.84 -21.92 5.56
C ILE A 267 -2.99 -22.73 4.99
N GLU A 268 -3.00 -22.98 3.67
CA GLU A 268 -4.06 -23.75 3.02
C GLU A 268 -4.15 -25.16 3.63
N GLY A 269 -5.37 -25.60 3.96
CA GLY A 269 -5.63 -26.92 4.55
C GLY A 269 -5.14 -27.09 6.00
N ALA A 270 -4.69 -26.02 6.67
CA ALA A 270 -4.17 -26.07 8.02
C ALA A 270 -4.81 -25.03 8.94
N SER A 271 -4.71 -25.25 10.25
CA SER A 271 -5.13 -24.30 11.28
C SER A 271 -3.89 -23.71 11.95
N VAL A 272 -3.64 -22.43 11.72
CA VAL A 272 -2.57 -21.68 12.39
C VAL A 272 -3.01 -21.36 13.82
N TRP A 273 -2.18 -21.71 14.80
CA TRP A 273 -2.47 -21.51 16.22
C TRP A 273 -1.91 -20.19 16.73
N PHE A 274 -0.62 -19.93 16.49
CA PHE A 274 0.05 -18.69 16.89
C PHE A 274 1.40 -18.52 16.20
N CYS A 275 1.91 -17.28 16.22
CA CYS A 275 3.25 -16.91 15.79
C CYS A 275 4.08 -16.39 16.97
N SER A 276 5.31 -16.87 17.10
CA SER A 276 6.38 -16.28 17.92
C SER A 276 7.36 -15.52 17.02
N ASP A 277 8.44 -14.96 17.57
CA ASP A 277 9.45 -14.20 16.81
C ASP A 277 9.87 -14.86 15.48
N GLU A 278 10.29 -16.13 15.54
CA GLU A 278 10.86 -16.88 14.41
C GLU A 278 10.07 -18.17 14.07
N HIS A 279 8.89 -18.37 14.68
CA HIS A 279 8.16 -19.64 14.57
C HIS A 279 6.65 -19.45 14.39
N LEU A 280 6.07 -20.27 13.52
CA LEU A 280 4.62 -20.37 13.30
C LEU A 280 4.19 -21.79 13.64
N THR A 281 3.27 -21.92 14.59
CA THR A 281 2.73 -23.22 15.03
C THR A 281 1.37 -23.45 14.39
N PHE A 282 1.17 -24.62 13.78
CA PHE A 282 -0.06 -24.98 13.09
C PHE A 282 -0.37 -26.47 13.19
N SER A 283 -1.63 -26.84 12.98
CA SER A 283 -2.08 -28.22 12.81
C SER A 283 -2.59 -28.46 11.40
N ALA A 284 -2.37 -29.67 10.88
CA ALA A 284 -2.87 -30.14 9.58
C ALA A 284 -3.18 -31.64 9.67
N ASP A 285 -3.98 -32.15 8.73
CA ASP A 285 -4.27 -33.59 8.61
C ASP A 285 -4.16 -34.04 7.14
N PRO A 286 -3.12 -34.83 6.77
CA PRO A 286 -2.03 -35.29 7.63
C PRO A 286 -1.07 -34.15 8.02
N LEU A 287 -0.30 -34.34 9.09
CA LEU A 287 0.81 -33.43 9.42
C LEU A 287 1.93 -33.55 8.38
N PRO A 288 2.60 -32.43 8.03
CA PRO A 288 3.79 -32.47 7.21
C PRO A 288 4.98 -33.09 7.96
N ALA A 289 6.03 -33.46 7.22
CA ALA A 289 7.29 -33.92 7.77
C ALA A 289 8.26 -32.75 8.05
N VAL A 290 9.22 -32.96 8.95
CA VAL A 290 10.34 -32.03 9.13
C VAL A 290 11.13 -31.92 7.82
N GLY A 291 11.36 -30.69 7.36
CA GLY A 291 12.00 -30.38 6.08
C GLY A 291 11.01 -30.04 4.96
N ASP A 292 9.72 -30.35 5.11
CA ASP A 292 8.70 -29.97 4.13
C ASP A 292 8.55 -28.46 4.05
N ARG A 293 8.19 -27.97 2.87
CA ARG A 293 7.91 -26.55 2.64
C ARG A 293 6.43 -26.27 2.79
N VAL A 294 6.10 -25.14 3.41
CA VAL A 294 4.74 -24.61 3.52
C VAL A 294 4.68 -23.17 3.01
N ARG A 295 3.55 -22.80 2.39
CA ARG A 295 3.28 -21.44 1.92
C ARG A 295 2.32 -20.78 2.92
N VAL A 296 2.71 -19.64 3.46
CA VAL A 296 1.97 -18.90 4.49
C VAL A 296 1.47 -17.60 3.90
N ILE A 297 0.16 -17.40 3.83
CA ILE A 297 -0.45 -16.14 3.38
C ILE A 297 -0.44 -15.16 4.56
N PRO A 298 0.18 -13.98 4.44
CA PRO A 298 0.31 -13.04 5.55
C PRO A 298 -1.01 -12.35 5.91
N GLY A 299 -1.09 -11.85 7.15
CA GLY A 299 -2.23 -11.08 7.64
C GLY A 299 -2.31 -9.65 7.09
N HIS A 300 -1.17 -9.09 6.68
CA HIS A 300 -1.07 -7.73 6.16
C HIS A 300 0.13 -7.62 5.20
N VAL A 301 -0.11 -7.18 3.96
CA VAL A 301 0.92 -7.04 2.91
C VAL A 301 2.05 -6.10 3.33
N ASP A 302 1.73 -4.84 3.63
CA ASP A 302 2.70 -3.73 3.72
C ASP A 302 3.82 -3.99 4.75
N PRO A 303 3.52 -4.32 6.03
CA PRO A 303 4.55 -4.67 7.01
C PRO A 303 5.24 -5.99 6.72
N THR A 304 4.55 -6.98 6.13
CA THR A 304 5.21 -8.23 5.73
C THR A 304 6.31 -7.92 4.73
N VAL A 305 6.00 -7.21 3.64
CA VAL A 305 6.99 -6.87 2.60
C VAL A 305 8.17 -6.07 3.19
N ALA A 306 7.92 -5.18 4.16
CA ALA A 306 8.97 -4.40 4.80
C ALA A 306 10.03 -5.23 5.55
N TYR A 307 9.72 -6.46 5.96
CA TYR A 307 10.69 -7.37 6.61
C TYR A 307 11.61 -8.10 5.63
N HIS A 308 11.28 -8.11 4.35
CA HIS A 308 12.02 -8.87 3.34
C HIS A 308 12.83 -7.95 2.43
N GLU A 309 13.99 -8.45 1.98
CA GLU A 309 14.85 -7.69 1.06
C GLU A 309 14.48 -7.91 -0.41
N ARG A 310 13.75 -8.99 -0.71
CA ARG A 310 13.45 -9.45 -2.06
C ARG A 310 12.07 -10.09 -2.14
N LEU A 311 11.42 -9.88 -3.28
CA LEU A 311 10.23 -10.60 -3.73
C LEU A 311 10.67 -11.61 -4.79
N HIS A 312 10.34 -12.89 -4.62
CA HIS A 312 10.61 -13.93 -5.61
C HIS A 312 9.34 -14.20 -6.41
N VAL A 313 9.30 -13.78 -7.67
CA VAL A 313 8.15 -14.04 -8.54
C VAL A 313 8.23 -15.47 -9.03
N VAL A 314 7.12 -16.20 -8.89
CA VAL A 314 7.06 -17.64 -9.17
C VAL A 314 5.99 -17.99 -10.19
N ASP A 315 6.27 -19.02 -10.99
CA ASP A 315 5.30 -19.80 -11.75
C ASP A 315 5.31 -21.23 -11.21
N GLY A 316 4.30 -21.55 -10.40
CA GLY A 316 4.30 -22.78 -9.60
C GLY A 316 5.52 -22.84 -8.66
N HIS A 317 6.48 -23.73 -8.97
CA HIS A 317 7.69 -23.94 -8.18
C HIS A 317 8.93 -23.28 -8.80
N ASP A 318 8.81 -22.68 -9.98
CA ASP A 318 9.93 -22.04 -10.66
C ASP A 318 10.00 -20.55 -10.32
N VAL A 319 11.17 -20.10 -9.84
CA VAL A 319 11.43 -18.68 -9.62
C VAL A 319 11.81 -18.06 -10.97
N VAL A 320 10.93 -17.18 -11.48
CA VAL A 320 11.06 -16.55 -12.80
C VAL A 320 11.72 -15.18 -12.74
N GLU A 321 11.48 -14.42 -11.68
CA GLU A 321 12.10 -13.11 -11.44
C GLU A 321 12.41 -12.93 -9.94
N VAL A 322 13.39 -12.09 -9.63
CA VAL A 322 13.68 -11.67 -8.25
C VAL A 322 13.76 -10.16 -8.23
N TRP A 323 12.89 -9.52 -7.46
CA TRP A 323 12.82 -8.07 -7.35
C TRP A 323 13.29 -7.60 -5.98
N PRO A 324 14.15 -6.57 -5.90
CA PRO A 324 14.52 -6.01 -4.62
C PRO A 324 13.35 -5.22 -4.01
N VAL A 325 13.20 -5.28 -2.69
CA VAL A 325 12.38 -4.36 -1.91
C VAL A 325 13.26 -3.12 -1.62
N ASP A 326 13.45 -2.30 -2.64
CA ASP A 326 14.47 -1.25 -2.70
C ASP A 326 14.03 0.09 -2.08
N LEU A 327 12.79 0.20 -1.64
CA LEU A 327 12.23 1.39 -0.98
C LEU A 327 12.04 1.22 0.55
N ARG A 328 12.68 0.19 1.15
CA ARG A 328 12.70 -0.03 2.61
C ARG A 328 13.75 0.83 3.32
N GLY A 329 13.54 1.05 4.63
CA GLY A 329 14.45 1.77 5.54
C GLY A 329 14.50 3.28 5.29
N TRP A 330 13.91 4.07 6.21
CA TRP A 330 13.85 5.53 6.10
C TRP A 330 13.80 6.23 7.46
#